data_AF-A0A935XG23-F1
#
_entry.id   AF-A0A935XG23-F1
#
_cell.length_a   1.000
_cell.length_b   1.000
_cell.length_c   1.000
_cell.angle_alpha   90.00
_cell.angle_beta   90.00
_cell.angle_gamma   90.00
#
_symmetry.space_group_name_H-M   'P 1'
#
loop_
_entity.id
_entity.type
_entity.pdbx_description
1 polymer ?
#
loop_
_entity_poly.entity_id
_entity_poly.type
_entity_poly.pdbx_seq_one_letter_code
_entity_poly.pdbx_strand_id
1 'polypeptide(L)'
;MAPIAPDDEFTLQQAADSIPLSYRRDVRVGDVWMTFSNVPTDSRCAKGVQCVWAGDAVAEIVVHPGCYKDGCKAPSQLLSLHTNLEPKSGTAWGHRITLLALQPTPCTAP
;
A
#
# COMPACT_ATOMS: atom_id res chain seq x y z
N MET A 1 -5.41 -15.92 24.63
CA MET A 1 -4.30 -15.24 23.93
C MET A 1 -4.44 -15.57 22.46
N ALA A 2 -4.94 -14.66 21.63
CA ALA A 2 -5.09 -14.93 20.20
C ALA A 2 -3.69 -14.97 19.56
N PRO A 3 -3.39 -15.94 18.68
CA PRO A 3 -2.14 -15.93 17.94
C PRO A 3 -2.11 -14.67 17.07
N ILE A 4 -1.08 -13.87 17.27
CA ILE A 4 -0.71 -12.79 16.37
C ILE A 4 -0.54 -13.48 15.01
N ALA A 5 -1.40 -13.19 14.04
CA ALA A 5 -1.23 -13.73 12.70
C ALA A 5 0.20 -13.39 12.25
N PRO A 6 0.96 -14.32 11.66
CA PRO A 6 2.30 -14.00 11.17
C PRO A 6 2.16 -12.80 10.25
N ASP A 7 2.89 -11.72 10.55
CA ASP A 7 3.02 -10.62 9.61
C ASP A 7 3.61 -11.23 8.32
N ASP A 8 3.08 -10.86 7.15
CA ASP A 8 3.57 -11.42 5.89
C ASP A 8 5.00 -10.88 5.64
N GLU A 9 5.97 -11.76 5.39
CA GLU A 9 7.34 -11.39 5.06
C GLU A 9 7.63 -11.69 3.58
N PHE A 10 8.08 -10.68 2.84
CA PHE A 10 8.52 -10.78 1.47
C PHE A 10 9.99 -10.40 1.31
N THR A 11 10.69 -11.11 0.44
CA THR A 11 12.05 -10.76 0.02
C THR A 11 12.03 -9.61 -0.99
N LEU A 12 13.16 -8.91 -1.14
CA LEU A 12 13.32 -7.89 -2.18
C LEU A 12 13.13 -8.44 -3.60
N GLN A 13 13.45 -9.73 -3.82
CA GLN A 13 13.25 -10.39 -5.12
C GLN A 13 11.76 -10.60 -5.40
N GLN A 14 10.97 -11.02 -4.41
CA GLN A 14 9.51 -11.12 -4.57
C GLN A 14 8.86 -9.74 -4.76
N ALA A 15 9.35 -8.74 -4.03
CA ALA A 15 8.88 -7.37 -4.17
C ALA A 15 9.28 -6.70 -5.50
N ALA A 16 10.30 -7.20 -6.19
CA ALA A 16 10.70 -6.69 -7.50
C ALA A 16 9.64 -6.97 -8.58
N ASP A 17 8.92 -8.08 -8.48
CA ASP A 17 7.83 -8.43 -9.40
C ASP A 17 6.54 -7.69 -9.02
N SER A 18 6.07 -7.87 -7.79
CA SER A 18 5.02 -7.12 -7.09
C SER A 18 4.52 -7.95 -5.93
N ILE A 19 4.12 -7.30 -4.84
CA ILE A 19 3.55 -7.97 -3.67
C ILE A 19 2.19 -7.36 -3.32
N PRO A 20 1.21 -8.16 -2.90
CA PRO A 20 -0.03 -7.65 -2.36
C PRO A 20 0.19 -7.09 -0.95
N LEU A 21 -0.37 -5.90 -0.68
CA LEU A 21 -0.46 -5.37 0.68
C LEU A 21 -1.91 -5.43 1.15
N SER A 22 -2.14 -6.17 2.22
CA SER A 22 -3.46 -6.27 2.84
C SER A 22 -3.77 -5.01 3.67
N TYR A 23 -5.03 -4.58 3.64
CA TYR A 23 -5.47 -3.40 4.38
C TYR A 23 -5.23 -3.56 5.89
N ARG A 24 -4.55 -2.57 6.48
CA ARG A 24 -4.16 -2.50 7.90
C ARG A 24 -3.39 -3.72 8.41
N ARG A 25 -2.64 -4.39 7.52
CA ARG A 25 -1.67 -5.42 7.88
C ARG A 25 -0.27 -4.86 7.71
N ASP A 26 0.59 -5.16 8.68
CA ASP A 26 2.01 -4.91 8.57
C ASP A 26 2.64 -6.02 7.74
N VAL A 27 3.51 -5.64 6.82
CA VAL A 27 4.21 -6.54 5.92
C VAL A 27 5.68 -6.17 5.95
N ARG A 28 6.57 -7.14 6.10
CA ARG A 28 8.01 -6.89 6.00
C ARG A 28 8.47 -7.09 4.57
N VAL A 29 9.24 -6.15 4.06
CA VAL A 29 9.85 -6.23 2.72
C VAL A 29 11.33 -5.95 2.87
N GLY A 30 12.17 -6.99 2.85
CA GLY A 30 13.58 -6.85 3.14
C GLY A 30 13.83 -6.26 4.53
N ASP A 31 14.33 -5.01 4.57
CA ASP A 31 14.71 -4.28 5.77
C ASP A 31 13.73 -3.17 6.17
N VAL A 32 12.55 -3.10 5.56
CA VAL A 32 11.48 -2.16 5.94
C VAL A 32 10.18 -2.88 6.27
N TRP A 33 9.34 -2.21 7.03
CA TRP A 33 7.95 -2.62 7.26
C TRP A 33 7.02 -1.68 6.52
N MET A 34 5.96 -2.23 5.95
CA MET A 34 4.98 -1.49 5.17
C MET A 34 3.58 -1.81 5.64
N THR A 35 2.75 -0.79 5.75
CA THR A 35 1.36 -0.93 6.20
C THR A 35 0.47 -0.11 5.28
N PHE A 36 -0.44 -0.78 4.59
CA PHE A 36 -1.49 -0.09 3.84
C PHE A 36 -2.54 0.42 4.82
N SER A 37 -2.47 1.70 5.18
CA SER A 37 -3.21 2.27 6.31
C SER A 37 -4.62 2.71 5.95
N ASN A 38 -4.79 3.38 4.81
CA ASN A 38 -6.05 4.04 4.48
C ASN A 38 -6.25 4.30 2.98
N VAL A 39 -7.50 4.55 2.59
CA VAL A 39 -7.87 5.11 1.28
C VAL A 39 -8.72 6.35 1.53
N PRO A 40 -8.11 7.54 1.74
CA PRO A 40 -8.85 8.74 2.10
C PRO A 40 -9.84 9.20 1.01
N THR A 41 -9.51 8.92 -0.26
CA THR A 41 -10.36 9.24 -1.41
C THR A 41 -10.33 8.10 -2.41
N ASP A 42 -11.51 7.68 -2.85
CA ASP A 42 -11.70 6.71 -3.93
C ASP A 42 -12.83 7.19 -4.83
N SER A 43 -12.45 7.69 -6.01
CA SER A 43 -13.37 8.13 -7.07
C SER A 43 -13.25 7.23 -8.30
N ARG A 44 -12.60 6.06 -8.16
CA ARG A 44 -12.33 5.17 -9.28
C ARG A 44 -13.64 4.74 -9.93
N CYS A 45 -13.60 4.63 -11.24
CA CYS A 45 -14.74 4.20 -12.03
C CYS A 45 -15.07 2.75 -11.77
N ALA A 46 -16.35 2.48 -11.53
CA ALA A 46 -16.82 1.12 -11.34
C ALA A 46 -16.64 0.31 -12.62
N LYS A 47 -16.25 -0.96 -12.46
CA LYS A 47 -16.15 -1.89 -13.56
C LYS A 47 -17.52 -2.07 -14.21
N GLY A 48 -17.60 -1.89 -15.52
CA GLY A 48 -18.84 -1.99 -16.30
C GLY A 48 -19.58 -0.66 -16.54
N VAL A 49 -19.06 0.47 -16.03
CA VAL A 49 -19.63 1.81 -16.27
C VAL A 49 -18.77 2.57 -17.27
N GLN A 50 -19.41 3.28 -18.20
CA GLN A 50 -18.73 4.23 -19.07
C GLN A 50 -18.53 5.55 -18.32
N CYS A 51 -17.34 5.72 -17.76
CA CYS A 51 -16.95 6.98 -17.14
C CYS A 51 -16.52 8.01 -18.18
N VAL A 52 -16.90 9.27 -17.94
CA VAL A 52 -16.43 10.41 -18.73
C VAL A 52 -14.96 10.72 -18.42
N TRP A 53 -14.52 10.53 -17.17
CA TRP A 53 -13.12 10.68 -16.73
C TRP A 53 -12.64 9.44 -15.98
N ALA A 54 -11.39 9.04 -16.19
CA ALA A 54 -10.74 8.00 -15.40
C ALA A 54 -10.54 8.53 -13.98
N GLY A 55 -11.43 8.17 -13.05
CA GLY A 55 -11.33 8.57 -11.65
C GLY A 55 -10.02 8.15 -10.98
N ASP A 56 -9.83 8.56 -9.73
CA ASP A 56 -8.59 8.35 -8.98
C ASP A 56 -8.87 7.88 -7.54
N ALA A 57 -7.98 7.05 -7.00
CA ALA A 57 -7.92 6.76 -5.58
C ALA A 57 -6.55 7.07 -5.03
N VAL A 58 -6.53 7.49 -3.77
CA VAL A 58 -5.33 7.73 -2.99
C VAL A 58 -5.19 6.58 -2.00
N ALA A 59 -4.10 5.82 -2.09
CA ALA A 59 -3.73 4.83 -1.10
C ALA A 59 -2.64 5.41 -0.19
N GLU A 60 -2.88 5.35 1.11
CA GLU A 60 -1.93 5.72 2.14
C GLU A 60 -1.13 4.49 2.58
N ILE A 61 0.18 4.51 2.33
CA ILE A 61 1.12 3.47 2.70
C ILE A 61 2.10 4.04 3.71
N VAL A 62 2.09 3.49 4.92
CA VAL A 62 3.07 3.83 5.95
C VAL A 62 4.26 2.91 5.79
N VAL A 63 5.46 3.48 5.66
CA VAL A 63 6.72 2.75 5.60
C VAL A 63 7.47 3.01 6.90
N HIS A 64 7.62 1.95 7.68
CA HIS A 64 8.35 1.97 8.93
C HIS A 64 9.77 1.43 8.72
N PRO A 65 10.75 1.89 9.51
CA PRO A 65 12.10 1.33 9.51
C PRO A 65 12.08 -0.15 9.92
N GLY A 66 13.07 -0.95 9.50
CA GLY A 66 13.16 -2.37 9.84
C GLY A 66 13.10 -2.69 11.34
N CYS A 67 13.59 -1.76 12.17
CA CYS A 67 13.57 -1.84 13.63
C CYS A 67 12.22 -1.44 14.28
N TYR A 68 11.17 -1.20 13.51
CA TYR A 68 9.85 -0.76 13.97
C TYR A 68 9.26 -1.70 15.04
N LYS A 69 9.25 -3.00 14.75
CA LYS A 69 8.75 -4.03 15.69
C LYS A 69 9.73 -4.26 16.87
N ASP A 70 10.99 -3.86 16.73
CA ASP A 70 12.00 -3.89 17.80
C ASP A 70 11.91 -2.67 18.74
N GLY A 71 10.99 -1.73 18.46
CA GLY A 71 10.74 -0.57 19.32
C GLY A 71 11.69 0.60 19.11
N CYS A 72 12.34 0.71 17.93
CA CYS A 72 13.18 1.86 17.66
C CYS A 72 12.37 3.17 17.52
N LYS A 73 12.99 4.29 17.86
CA LYS A 73 12.35 5.63 17.83
C LYS A 73 12.37 6.31 16.46
N ALA A 74 12.78 5.59 15.42
CA ALA A 74 12.86 6.15 14.09
C ALA A 74 11.45 6.40 13.52
N PRO A 75 11.17 7.59 12.95
CA PRO A 75 9.83 7.98 12.53
C PRO A 75 9.38 7.19 11.31
N SER A 76 8.11 6.83 11.26
CA SER A 76 7.52 6.20 10.08
C SER A 76 7.22 7.26 9.01
N GLN A 77 7.35 6.90 7.74
CA GLN A 77 7.06 7.79 6.62
C GLN A 77 5.72 7.42 5.98
N LEU A 78 4.85 8.40 5.77
CA LEU A 78 3.58 8.21 5.09
C LEU A 78 3.75 8.55 3.60
N LEU A 79 3.33 7.64 2.72
CA LEU A 79 3.27 7.84 1.27
C LEU A 79 1.81 7.84 0.82
N SER A 80 1.34 8.95 0.25
CA SER A 80 0.03 9.06 -0.39
C SER A 80 0.20 8.84 -1.89
N LEU A 81 -0.11 7.64 -2.36
CA LEU A 81 0.08 7.24 -3.75
C LEU A 81 -1.25 7.18 -4.50
N HIS A 82 -1.26 7.71 -5.72
CA HIS A 82 -2.43 7.81 -6.56
C HIS A 82 -2.51 6.64 -7.55
N THR A 83 -3.71 6.16 -7.84
CA THR A 83 -3.90 5.08 -8.82
C THR A 83 -3.83 5.58 -10.27
N ASN A 84 -4.28 6.81 -10.53
CA ASN A 84 -4.36 7.37 -11.88
C ASN A 84 -3.60 8.69 -12.00
N LEU A 85 -3.70 9.56 -11.00
CA LEU A 85 -2.94 10.81 -10.91
C LEU A 85 -1.52 10.58 -10.38
N GLU A 86 -0.72 11.65 -10.26
CA GLU A 86 0.57 11.63 -9.58
C GLU A 86 0.43 12.14 -8.13
N PRO A 87 1.29 11.70 -7.20
CA PRO A 87 2.38 10.73 -7.41
C PRO A 87 1.90 9.26 -7.38
N LYS A 88 2.34 8.44 -8.35
CA LYS A 88 2.11 6.97 -8.31
C LYS A 88 3.18 6.20 -7.53
N SER A 89 4.30 6.86 -7.27
CA SER A 89 5.43 6.29 -6.54
C SER A 89 6.00 7.27 -5.55
N GLY A 90 6.55 6.76 -4.46
CA GLY A 90 7.24 7.53 -3.43
C GLY A 90 8.47 6.78 -2.94
N THR A 91 9.41 7.50 -2.34
CA THR A 91 10.62 6.90 -1.77
C THR A 91 10.61 7.02 -0.26
N ALA A 92 10.87 5.91 0.44
CA ALA A 92 10.97 5.87 1.89
C ALA A 92 12.06 4.88 2.29
N TRP A 93 12.87 5.24 3.29
CA TRP A 93 13.93 4.37 3.83
C TRP A 93 14.88 3.76 2.77
N GLY A 94 15.18 4.50 1.70
CA GLY A 94 16.06 4.05 0.61
C GLY A 94 15.38 3.16 -0.45
N HIS A 95 14.10 2.85 -0.28
CA HIS A 95 13.30 2.07 -1.22
C HIS A 95 12.38 2.95 -2.04
N ARG A 96 12.10 2.53 -3.28
CA ARG A 96 11.06 3.14 -4.12
C ARG A 96 9.82 2.26 -4.11
N ILE A 97 8.73 2.81 -3.60
CA ILE A 97 7.44 2.15 -3.51
C ILE A 97 6.57 2.68 -4.65
N THR A 98 6.02 1.78 -5.47
CA THR A 98 5.15 2.14 -6.60
C THR A 98 3.79 1.47 -6.42
N LEU A 99 2.72 2.26 -6.45
CA LEU A 99 1.36 1.73 -6.43
C LEU A 99 1.00 1.23 -7.83
N LEU A 100 0.89 -0.08 -7.98
CA LEU A 100 0.53 -0.70 -9.26
C LEU A 100 -0.98 -0.78 -9.45
N ALA A 101 -1.71 -1.17 -8.40
CA ALA A 101 -3.15 -1.29 -8.41
C ALA A 101 -3.70 -1.22 -6.99
N LEU A 102 -4.96 -0.81 -6.87
CA LEU A 102 -5.73 -0.89 -5.62
C LEU A 102 -6.90 -1.86 -5.84
N GLN A 103 -7.05 -2.84 -4.96
CA GLN A 103 -8.12 -3.82 -5.02
C GLN A 103 -9.00 -3.75 -3.75
N PRO A 104 -10.30 -4.08 -3.84
CA PRO A 104 -11.03 -4.39 -5.07
C PRO A 104 -11.21 -3.16 -5.97
N THR A 105 -11.40 -3.38 -7.27
CA THR A 105 -11.95 -2.35 -8.16
C THR A 105 -13.41 -2.13 -7.76
N PRO A 106 -13.92 -0.88 -7.75
CA PRO A 106 -15.34 -0.67 -7.47
C PRO A 106 -16.19 -1.45 -8.48
N CYS A 107 -17.19 -2.17 -7.97
CA CYS A 107 -18.22 -2.81 -8.80
C CYS A 107 -19.53 -2.05 -8.60
N THR A 108 -20.32 -1.89 -9.65
CA THR A 108 -21.74 -1.54 -9.46
C THR A 108 -22.42 -2.73 -8.78
N ALA A 109 -22.99 -2.51 -7.60
CA ALA A 109 -23.92 -3.48 -7.04
C ALA A 109 -25.06 -3.72 -8.06
N PRO A 110 -25.51 -4.98 -8.24
CA PRO A 110 -26.59 -5.31 -9.16
C PRO A 110 -27.93 -4.68 -8.77
#